data_AF-A0A8T5XXD5-F1
#
_entry.id   AF-A0A8T5XXD5-F1
#
_cell.length_a   1.000
_cell.length_b   1.000
_cell.length_c   1.000
_cell.angle_alpha   90.00
_cell.angle_beta   90.00
_cell.angle_gamma   90.00
#
_symmetry.space_group_name_H-M   'P 1'
#
loop_
_entity.id
_entity.type
_entity.pdbx_description
1 polymer ?
#
loop_
_entity_poly.entity_id
_entity_poly.type
_entity_poly.pdbx_seq_one_letter_code
_entity_poly.pdbx_strand_id
1 'polypeptide(L)'
;MKIEEIMKKYYKVKDKLGYYIEDYVNSLDDEVLENLEFDYTGENETDEDFTFYSWLESDYITIYNKSLIEQFIDESNNLSKKEVKILEGRNNSYVNIYQVADTDKNDVKLYDFLNEKYLDVKVFNGEFKNGEIILTRIANILGYNFIVGTCHYLDEKLKDILLTFIKESLNTIDKEKGLKDLTRVEKLKLLSKGIYEYLEKLINGEKDSKESEVSPIDIFGMYLVNEQELKEETVNKHMENLYSFYEIYYKDENKAIEDITAKDVDTFIKEGIEINYLLSKTAINSHIVSLKKFSKFLYDYGHLEKKAYKSIVKISKQRDKYIKRLDYEMNYENVINFKNKKSKGMENVFNYNDTIKDILKGYEVKERFIKDYYVFLNYIKKEKPKVVNRNLKKKDIKTLNDLIINKGIREIDIAYLDIFYRFSLYYNIIDIDNKIIKLDDGLNEFNKYDNYGKLSIFIDYIFNKFNFDKYIPNKNFILLDEDSKVKYIKEISKLKENEKYLYDILEKIFIDLTDHSITKNFHIFNFVLFNIFNTLNLVEYDVFDNGKNRNTKIKSILIKPMGKEVLKELTDNKEKVKGKVINLFD
;
A
#
# COMPACT_ATOMS: atom_id res chain seq x y z
N MET A 1 39.99 -27.68 -16.04
CA MET A 1 40.08 -26.30 -16.55
C MET A 1 40.79 -25.51 -15.48
N LYS A 2 41.83 -24.74 -15.82
CA LYS A 2 42.51 -23.95 -14.77
C LYS A 2 41.53 -22.90 -14.24
N ILE A 3 41.62 -22.58 -12.96
CA ILE A 3 40.75 -21.60 -12.30
C ILE A 3 40.77 -20.25 -13.06
N GLU A 4 41.93 -19.82 -13.54
CA GLU A 4 42.09 -18.63 -14.41
C GLU A 4 41.28 -18.69 -15.71
N GLU A 5 41.14 -19.87 -16.32
CA GLU A 5 40.34 -20.05 -17.55
C GLU A 5 38.83 -20.01 -17.25
N ILE A 6 38.41 -20.46 -16.06
CA ILE A 6 37.02 -20.32 -15.59
C ILE A 6 36.69 -18.84 -15.47
N MET A 7 37.57 -18.05 -14.86
CA MET A 7 37.34 -16.61 -14.67
C MET A 7 37.33 -15.82 -15.96
N LYS A 8 38.28 -16.08 -16.87
CA LYS A 8 38.27 -15.43 -18.19
C LYS A 8 36.96 -15.66 -18.92
N LYS A 9 36.37 -16.86 -18.79
CA LYS A 9 35.05 -17.16 -19.35
C LYS A 9 33.93 -16.48 -18.59
N TYR A 10 34.00 -16.46 -17.26
CA TYR A 10 33.02 -15.77 -16.43
C TYR A 10 32.91 -14.28 -16.78
N TYR A 11 34.03 -13.55 -16.85
CA TYR A 11 34.02 -12.13 -17.23
C TYR A 11 33.44 -11.92 -18.63
N LYS A 12 33.85 -12.73 -19.62
CA LYS A 12 33.28 -12.65 -20.98
C LYS A 12 31.77 -12.88 -21.02
N VAL A 13 31.26 -13.78 -20.19
CA VAL A 13 29.82 -14.05 -20.09
C VAL A 13 29.10 -12.92 -19.36
N LYS A 14 29.72 -12.35 -18.33
CA LYS A 14 29.21 -11.18 -17.62
C LYS A 14 29.07 -9.99 -18.57
N ASP A 15 30.04 -9.74 -19.45
CA ASP A 15 29.95 -8.67 -20.44
C ASP A 15 28.75 -8.86 -21.38
N LYS A 16 28.53 -10.09 -21.86
CA LYS A 16 27.36 -10.42 -22.70
C LYS A 16 26.03 -10.18 -21.97
N LEU A 17 25.97 -10.58 -20.69
CA LEU A 17 24.80 -10.37 -19.84
C LEU A 17 24.58 -8.87 -19.57
N GLY A 18 25.64 -8.10 -19.36
CA GLY A 18 25.59 -6.65 -19.20
C GLY A 18 24.92 -5.97 -20.39
N TYR A 19 25.33 -6.29 -21.62
CA TYR A 19 24.67 -5.77 -22.82
C TYR A 19 23.19 -6.15 -22.89
N TYR A 20 22.84 -7.38 -22.52
CA TYR A 20 21.44 -7.80 -22.49
C TYR A 20 20.62 -7.02 -21.46
N ILE A 21 21.19 -6.76 -20.28
CA ILE A 21 20.53 -5.97 -19.24
C ILE A 21 20.40 -4.51 -19.67
N GLU A 22 21.43 -3.92 -20.28
CA GLU A 22 21.34 -2.56 -20.83
C GLU A 22 20.24 -2.47 -21.89
N ASP A 23 20.18 -3.41 -22.84
CA ASP A 23 19.10 -3.47 -23.84
C ASP A 23 17.72 -3.63 -23.18
N TYR A 24 17.62 -4.48 -22.16
CA TYR A 24 16.39 -4.66 -21.39
C TYR A 24 15.97 -3.35 -20.72
N VAL A 25 16.85 -2.72 -19.94
CA VAL A 25 16.60 -1.45 -19.22
C VAL A 25 16.23 -0.34 -20.21
N ASN A 26 16.94 -0.22 -21.33
CA ASN A 26 16.64 0.77 -22.37
C ASN A 26 15.30 0.52 -23.10
N SER A 27 14.78 -0.72 -23.04
CA SER A 27 13.46 -1.06 -23.61
C SER A 27 12.30 -0.80 -22.66
N LEU A 28 12.57 -0.51 -21.39
CA LEU A 28 11.55 -0.19 -20.40
C LEU A 28 11.07 1.25 -20.60
N ASP A 29 9.76 1.47 -20.47
CA ASP A 29 9.20 2.81 -20.39
C ASP A 29 9.73 3.53 -19.12
N ASP A 30 9.87 4.86 -19.16
CA ASP A 30 10.34 5.68 -18.02
C ASP A 30 9.58 5.37 -16.72
N GLU A 31 8.28 5.06 -16.81
CA GLU A 31 7.42 4.67 -15.68
C GLU A 31 7.81 3.31 -15.05
N VAL A 32 8.33 2.36 -15.84
CA VAL A 32 8.79 1.06 -15.33
C VAL A 32 10.18 1.20 -14.70
N LEU A 33 11.03 2.07 -15.26
CA LEU A 33 12.31 2.47 -14.67
C LEU A 33 12.11 3.15 -13.31
N GLU A 34 11.14 4.05 -13.21
CA GLU A 34 10.74 4.68 -11.94
C GLU A 34 10.21 3.67 -10.90
N ASN A 35 9.67 2.52 -11.33
CA ASN A 35 9.19 1.46 -10.42
C ASN A 35 10.26 0.41 -10.07
N LEU A 36 11.45 0.49 -10.64
CA LEU A 36 12.62 -0.33 -10.26
C LEU A 36 13.39 0.28 -9.07
N GLU A 37 12.71 1.04 -8.20
CA GLU A 37 13.34 1.68 -7.03
C GLU A 37 14.12 0.66 -6.21
N PHE A 38 15.39 0.96 -5.95
CA PHE A 38 16.33 0.14 -5.19
C PHE A 38 17.11 1.08 -4.27
N ASP A 39 16.65 1.20 -3.02
CA ASP A 39 17.20 2.16 -2.08
C ASP A 39 18.48 1.61 -1.42
N TYR A 40 19.63 1.78 -2.09
CA TYR A 40 20.96 1.50 -1.56
C TYR A 40 21.98 2.44 -2.21
N THR A 41 22.60 3.33 -1.43
CA THR A 41 23.58 4.32 -1.93
C THR A 41 25.03 3.85 -1.81
N GLY A 42 25.24 2.77 -1.05
CA GLY A 42 26.54 2.12 -0.85
C GLY A 42 27.67 3.01 -0.36
N GLU A 43 28.91 2.53 -0.52
CA GLU A 43 30.08 3.34 -0.18
C GLU A 43 30.39 4.43 -1.22
N ASN A 44 29.99 4.20 -2.48
CA ASN A 44 30.18 5.08 -3.62
C ASN A 44 29.26 4.66 -4.78
N GLU A 45 29.12 5.52 -5.80
CA GLU A 45 28.27 5.28 -6.98
C GLU A 45 28.58 3.93 -7.69
N THR A 46 29.84 3.50 -7.71
CA THR A 46 30.21 2.21 -8.32
C THR A 46 29.71 1.01 -7.51
N ASP A 47 29.69 1.10 -6.19
CA ASP A 47 29.11 0.09 -5.30
C ASP A 47 27.59 0.03 -5.43
N GLU A 48 26.94 1.19 -5.48
CA GLU A 48 25.50 1.33 -5.75
C GLU A 48 25.12 0.65 -7.07
N ASP A 49 25.74 1.05 -8.19
CA ASP A 49 25.47 0.50 -9.52
C ASP A 49 25.68 -1.02 -9.54
N PHE A 50 26.82 -1.50 -9.02
CA PHE A 50 27.14 -2.93 -9.06
C PHE A 50 26.17 -3.76 -8.23
N THR A 51 25.74 -3.23 -7.09
CA THR A 51 24.78 -3.88 -6.19
C THR A 51 23.39 -3.91 -6.84
N PHE A 52 22.95 -2.81 -7.42
CA PHE A 52 21.71 -2.71 -8.19
C PHE A 52 21.69 -3.70 -9.35
N TYR A 53 22.70 -3.68 -10.23
CA TYR A 53 22.78 -4.61 -11.36
C TYR A 53 22.88 -6.08 -10.92
N SER A 54 23.57 -6.36 -9.80
CA SER A 54 23.64 -7.71 -9.27
C SER A 54 22.31 -8.22 -8.74
N TRP A 55 21.50 -7.35 -8.16
CA TRP A 55 20.12 -7.66 -7.77
C TRP A 55 19.23 -7.83 -9.00
N LEU A 56 19.26 -6.86 -9.91
CA LEU A 56 18.42 -6.80 -11.11
C LEU A 56 18.60 -8.04 -11.99
N GLU A 57 19.83 -8.53 -12.16
CA GLU A 57 20.08 -9.66 -13.05
C GLU A 57 19.64 -11.01 -12.47
N SER A 58 19.78 -11.20 -11.15
CA SER A 58 19.68 -12.52 -10.49
C SER A 58 18.38 -12.70 -9.70
N ASP A 59 17.82 -11.62 -9.15
CA ASP A 59 16.78 -11.71 -8.12
C ASP A 59 15.50 -10.99 -8.52
N TYR A 60 15.58 -9.96 -9.37
CA TYR A 60 14.39 -9.34 -9.96
C TYR A 60 13.67 -10.32 -10.88
N ILE A 61 12.37 -10.50 -10.63
CA ILE A 61 11.50 -11.37 -11.44
C ILE A 61 10.69 -10.50 -12.39
N THR A 62 10.91 -10.69 -13.69
CA THR A 62 10.21 -9.91 -14.72
C THR A 62 8.76 -10.34 -14.86
N ILE A 63 8.01 -9.64 -15.72
CA ILE A 63 6.64 -9.99 -16.10
C ILE A 63 6.49 -11.41 -16.68
N TYR A 64 7.59 -12.01 -17.15
CA TYR A 64 7.62 -13.39 -17.66
C TYR A 64 7.86 -14.43 -16.57
N ASN A 65 7.86 -14.01 -15.30
CA ASN A 65 8.09 -14.86 -14.13
C ASN A 65 9.45 -15.58 -14.17
N LYS A 66 10.47 -14.87 -14.62
CA LYS A 66 11.88 -15.31 -14.73
C LYS A 66 12.81 -14.19 -14.29
N SER A 67 13.98 -14.54 -13.79
CA SER A 67 15.12 -13.61 -13.66
C SER A 67 15.63 -13.18 -15.04
N LEU A 68 16.39 -12.09 -15.12
CA LEU A 68 17.01 -11.66 -16.37
C LEU A 68 18.07 -12.66 -16.85
N ILE A 69 18.79 -13.32 -15.94
CA ILE A 69 19.70 -14.40 -16.32
C ILE A 69 18.93 -15.55 -17.00
N GLU A 70 17.78 -15.96 -16.46
CA GLU A 70 16.96 -17.02 -17.07
C GLU A 70 16.43 -16.62 -18.45
N GLN A 71 15.93 -15.39 -18.60
CA GLN A 71 15.51 -14.88 -19.91
C GLN A 71 16.68 -14.83 -20.89
N PHE A 72 17.84 -14.34 -20.47
CA PHE A 72 19.01 -14.30 -21.32
C PHE A 72 19.45 -15.70 -21.78
N ILE A 73 19.38 -16.70 -20.90
CA ILE A 73 19.65 -18.10 -21.28
C ILE A 73 18.65 -18.59 -22.31
N ASP A 74 17.36 -18.28 -22.14
CA ASP A 74 16.29 -18.77 -23.01
C ASP A 74 16.25 -18.08 -24.38
N GLU A 75 16.59 -16.80 -24.43
CA GLU A 75 16.51 -15.98 -25.65
C GLU A 75 17.81 -15.99 -26.47
N SER A 76 18.95 -16.29 -25.83
CA SER A 76 20.25 -16.20 -26.50
C SER A 76 20.64 -17.47 -27.24
N ASN A 77 20.69 -17.37 -28.57
CA ASN A 77 21.23 -18.43 -29.44
C ASN A 77 22.77 -18.52 -29.44
N ASN A 78 23.47 -17.61 -28.74
CA ASN A 78 24.92 -17.43 -28.81
C ASN A 78 25.67 -17.85 -27.53
N LEU A 79 25.00 -18.58 -26.63
CA LEU A 79 25.59 -19.11 -25.40
C LEU A 79 26.02 -20.57 -25.60
N SER A 80 27.28 -20.87 -25.30
CA SER A 80 27.75 -22.25 -25.20
C SER A 80 27.27 -22.92 -23.91
N LYS A 81 27.21 -24.26 -23.90
CA LYS A 81 26.83 -25.05 -22.72
C LYS A 81 27.61 -24.70 -21.44
N LYS A 82 28.86 -24.26 -21.58
CA LYS A 82 29.68 -23.83 -20.42
C LYS A 82 29.27 -22.45 -19.92
N GLU A 83 28.91 -21.54 -20.82
CA GLU A 83 28.44 -20.20 -20.46
C GLU A 83 27.07 -20.28 -19.78
N VAL A 84 26.17 -21.14 -20.26
CA VAL A 84 24.90 -21.44 -19.58
C VAL A 84 25.14 -21.92 -18.15
N LYS A 85 26.04 -22.90 -17.93
CA LYS A 85 26.37 -23.36 -16.57
C LYS A 85 26.98 -22.29 -15.66
N ILE A 86 27.71 -21.33 -16.24
CA ILE A 86 28.25 -20.19 -15.49
C ILE A 86 27.10 -19.28 -15.05
N LEU A 87 26.19 -18.96 -15.96
CA LEU A 87 25.00 -18.15 -15.70
C LEU A 87 24.07 -18.82 -14.69
N GLU A 88 23.79 -20.11 -14.82
CA GLU A 88 23.02 -20.90 -13.84
C GLU A 88 23.69 -20.87 -12.46
N GLY A 89 25.02 -20.99 -12.41
CA GLY A 89 25.78 -20.88 -11.16
C GLY A 89 25.66 -19.51 -10.50
N ARG A 90 25.76 -18.43 -11.29
CA ARG A 90 25.54 -17.04 -10.84
C ARG A 90 24.10 -16.84 -10.38
N ASN A 91 23.14 -17.29 -11.17
CA ASN A 91 21.71 -17.19 -10.87
C ASN A 91 21.39 -17.90 -9.55
N ASN A 92 21.99 -19.05 -9.25
CA ASN A 92 21.73 -19.75 -7.98
C ASN A 92 22.37 -19.12 -6.74
N SER A 93 23.07 -17.99 -6.88
CA SER A 93 23.61 -17.24 -5.74
C SER A 93 22.53 -16.39 -5.05
N TYR A 94 22.80 -16.02 -3.81
CA TYR A 94 21.95 -15.17 -2.99
C TYR A 94 22.82 -14.38 -2.00
N VAL A 95 22.26 -13.29 -1.47
CA VAL A 95 22.93 -12.44 -0.48
C VAL A 95 22.98 -13.15 0.87
N ASN A 96 24.13 -13.16 1.51
CA ASN A 96 24.32 -13.79 2.82
C ASN A 96 25.48 -13.12 3.58
N ILE A 97 25.54 -13.38 4.90
CA ILE A 97 26.53 -12.84 5.82
C ILE A 97 27.55 -13.93 6.13
N TYR A 98 28.82 -13.57 5.98
CA TYR A 98 29.96 -14.45 6.18
C TYR A 98 30.99 -13.82 7.10
N GLN A 99 31.72 -14.65 7.84
CA GLN A 99 32.94 -14.24 8.53
C GLN A 99 34.17 -14.85 7.88
N VAL A 100 35.20 -14.05 7.65
CA VAL A 100 36.50 -14.51 7.17
C VAL A 100 37.19 -15.29 8.29
N ALA A 101 37.26 -16.61 8.13
CA ALA A 101 37.85 -17.50 9.13
C ALA A 101 39.35 -17.70 8.89
N ASP A 102 39.76 -17.77 7.63
CA ASP A 102 41.16 -17.93 7.24
C ASP A 102 41.39 -17.41 5.81
N THR A 103 42.62 -16.98 5.53
CA THR A 103 43.05 -16.46 4.22
C THR A 103 44.41 -17.03 3.85
N ASP A 104 44.49 -17.75 2.73
CA ASP A 104 45.74 -18.20 2.11
C ASP A 104 45.78 -17.76 0.64
N LYS A 105 46.47 -16.65 0.38
CA LYS A 105 46.61 -16.04 -0.96
C LYS A 105 45.26 -15.79 -1.64
N ASN A 106 44.87 -16.67 -2.57
CA ASN A 106 43.67 -16.58 -3.39
C ASN A 106 42.53 -17.46 -2.84
N ASP A 107 42.76 -18.12 -1.71
CA ASP A 107 41.82 -19.01 -1.05
C ASP A 107 41.38 -18.37 0.26
N VAL A 108 40.07 -18.10 0.35
CA VAL A 108 39.46 -17.52 1.54
C VAL A 108 38.47 -18.54 2.10
N LYS A 109 38.63 -18.85 3.38
CA LYS A 109 37.69 -19.70 4.10
C LYS A 109 36.67 -18.82 4.81
N LEU A 110 35.42 -18.96 4.42
CA LEU A 110 34.30 -18.18 4.96
C LEU A 110 33.42 -19.05 5.85
N TYR A 111 33.06 -18.55 7.03
CA TYR A 111 32.00 -19.13 7.86
C TYR A 111 30.66 -18.49 7.49
N ASP A 112 29.71 -19.31 7.06
CA ASP A 112 28.36 -18.92 6.68
C ASP A 112 27.45 -18.88 7.92
N PHE A 113 27.03 -17.68 8.33
CA PHE A 113 26.23 -17.51 9.55
C PHE A 113 24.79 -18.05 9.44
N LEU A 114 24.23 -18.12 8.24
CA LEU A 114 22.86 -18.61 8.04
C LEU A 114 22.78 -20.12 7.91
N ASN A 115 23.85 -20.76 7.40
CA ASN A 115 23.90 -22.21 7.20
C ASN A 115 24.85 -22.93 8.17
N GLU A 116 25.54 -22.18 9.03
CA GLU A 116 26.45 -22.66 10.08
C GLU A 116 27.55 -23.60 9.55
N LYS A 117 28.12 -23.28 8.39
CA LYS A 117 29.12 -24.11 7.70
C LYS A 117 30.28 -23.29 7.14
N TYR A 118 31.42 -23.93 6.94
CA TYR A 118 32.55 -23.32 6.25
C TYR A 118 32.47 -23.53 4.73
N LEU A 119 32.92 -22.53 3.99
CA LEU A 119 33.01 -22.53 2.54
C LEU A 119 34.42 -22.13 2.12
N ASP A 120 35.05 -22.94 1.27
CA ASP A 120 36.28 -22.55 0.58
C ASP A 120 35.91 -21.75 -0.66
N VAL A 121 36.41 -20.52 -0.74
CA VAL A 121 36.07 -19.54 -1.78
C VAL A 121 37.33 -19.06 -2.48
N LYS A 122 37.28 -19.06 -3.81
CA LYS A 122 38.38 -18.56 -4.64
C LYS A 122 38.19 -17.06 -4.87
N VAL A 123 39.22 -16.29 -4.58
CA VAL A 123 39.28 -14.84 -4.72
C VAL A 123 40.44 -14.47 -5.64
N PHE A 124 40.23 -13.52 -6.54
CA PHE A 124 41.28 -13.09 -7.48
C PHE A 124 41.81 -11.70 -7.20
N ASN A 125 40.92 -10.82 -6.72
CA ASN A 125 41.20 -9.45 -6.36
C ASN A 125 40.45 -9.16 -5.05
N GLY A 126 41.14 -8.62 -4.06
CA GLY A 126 40.60 -8.32 -2.75
C GLY A 126 41.53 -8.81 -1.64
N GLU A 127 41.86 -7.92 -0.71
CA GLU A 127 42.55 -8.28 0.52
C GLU A 127 41.48 -8.50 1.60
N PHE A 128 41.38 -9.73 2.09
CA PHE A 128 40.51 -10.10 3.20
C PHE A 128 41.37 -10.26 4.45
N LYS A 129 40.83 -9.87 5.61
CA LYS A 129 41.47 -10.08 6.91
C LYS A 129 40.64 -11.03 7.74
N ASN A 130 41.33 -11.92 8.47
CA ASN A 130 40.70 -12.81 9.42
C ASN A 130 39.86 -12.01 10.43
N GLY A 131 38.63 -12.46 10.64
CA GLY A 131 37.64 -11.83 11.51
C GLY A 131 36.71 -10.82 10.81
N GLU A 132 37.02 -10.37 9.59
CA GLU A 132 36.12 -9.48 8.85
C GLU A 132 34.78 -10.15 8.60
N ILE A 133 33.70 -9.38 8.77
CA ILE A 133 32.34 -9.81 8.47
C ILE A 133 31.90 -9.12 7.20
N ILE A 134 31.41 -9.89 6.25
CA ILE A 134 31.01 -9.42 4.93
C ILE A 134 29.59 -9.87 4.59
N LEU A 135 28.80 -8.97 4.03
CA LEU A 135 27.58 -9.28 3.30
C LEU A 135 27.96 -9.39 1.82
N THR A 136 27.76 -10.55 1.21
CA THR A 136 28.07 -10.75 -0.21
C THR A 136 27.30 -11.94 -0.82
N ARG A 137 27.52 -12.20 -2.12
CA ARG A 137 27.00 -13.35 -2.85
C ARG A 137 28.11 -14.32 -3.21
N ILE A 138 27.88 -15.60 -2.93
CA ILE A 138 28.77 -16.68 -3.35
C ILE A 138 28.05 -17.56 -4.37
N ALA A 139 28.64 -17.75 -5.54
CA ALA A 139 28.15 -18.66 -6.57
C ALA A 139 29.04 -19.88 -6.70
N ASN A 140 28.44 -21.05 -6.92
CA ASN A 140 29.18 -22.22 -7.39
C ASN A 140 29.24 -22.22 -8.92
N ILE A 141 30.42 -21.95 -9.46
CA ILE A 141 30.66 -21.89 -10.91
C ILE A 141 31.60 -23.02 -11.28
N LEU A 142 31.06 -23.98 -12.04
CA LEU A 142 31.82 -25.14 -12.55
C LEU A 142 32.56 -25.91 -11.43
N GLY A 143 31.96 -26.01 -10.24
CA GLY A 143 32.49 -26.76 -9.10
C GLY A 143 33.36 -25.96 -8.13
N TYR A 144 33.54 -24.65 -8.34
CA TYR A 144 34.28 -23.77 -7.44
C TYR A 144 33.38 -22.65 -6.92
N ASN A 145 33.55 -22.28 -5.66
CA ASN A 145 32.83 -21.15 -5.09
C ASN A 145 33.59 -19.85 -5.36
N PHE A 146 32.89 -18.84 -5.85
CA PHE A 146 33.44 -17.50 -6.11
C PHE A 146 32.55 -16.45 -5.48
N ILE A 147 33.16 -15.36 -5.02
CA ILE A 147 32.44 -14.12 -4.73
C ILE A 147 32.01 -13.51 -6.06
N VAL A 148 30.71 -13.24 -6.19
CA VAL A 148 30.11 -12.80 -7.46
C VAL A 148 29.29 -11.50 -7.35
N GLY A 149 29.14 -10.95 -6.15
CA GLY A 149 28.54 -9.65 -5.87
C GLY A 149 29.54 -8.71 -5.20
N THR A 150 29.09 -7.52 -4.82
CA THR A 150 29.89 -6.62 -3.98
C THR A 150 30.07 -7.20 -2.57
N CYS A 151 31.16 -6.84 -1.90
CA CYS A 151 31.39 -7.17 -0.49
C CYS A 151 31.11 -5.92 0.33
N HIS A 152 30.11 -5.97 1.20
CA HIS A 152 29.83 -4.92 2.17
C HIS A 152 30.37 -5.35 3.53
N TYR A 153 31.26 -4.56 4.11
CA TYR A 153 31.87 -4.89 5.40
C TYR A 153 30.96 -4.46 6.54
N LEU A 154 30.74 -5.36 7.50
CA LEU A 154 29.85 -5.13 8.64
C LEU A 154 30.65 -5.16 9.94
N ASP A 155 30.23 -4.35 10.91
CA ASP A 155 30.63 -4.56 12.30
C ASP A 155 29.81 -5.67 12.97
N GLU A 156 30.23 -6.09 14.16
CA GLU A 156 29.59 -7.17 14.92
C GLU A 156 28.12 -6.85 15.27
N LYS A 157 27.81 -5.58 15.56
CA LYS A 157 26.47 -5.11 15.95
C LYS A 157 25.52 -5.16 14.76
N LEU A 158 25.93 -4.62 13.62
CA LEU A 158 25.20 -4.65 12.35
C LEU A 158 24.97 -6.08 11.88
N LYS A 159 25.97 -6.96 12.02
CA LYS A 159 25.84 -8.39 11.74
C LYS A 159 24.70 -9.02 12.54
N ASP A 160 24.63 -8.82 13.85
CA ASP A 160 23.58 -9.42 14.69
C ASP A 160 22.18 -8.90 14.34
N ILE A 161 22.08 -7.60 14.06
CA ILE A 161 20.82 -6.96 13.66
C ILE A 161 20.35 -7.51 12.31
N LEU A 162 21.23 -7.55 11.30
CA LEU A 162 20.91 -8.06 9.97
C LEU A 162 20.60 -9.56 9.97
N LEU A 163 21.35 -10.37 10.73
CA LEU A 163 21.04 -11.80 10.88
C LEU A 163 19.67 -12.02 11.51
N THR A 164 19.30 -11.21 12.50
CA THR A 164 17.97 -11.27 13.13
C THR A 164 16.89 -10.92 12.10
N PHE A 165 17.06 -9.82 11.36
CA PHE A 165 16.15 -9.43 10.29
C PHE A 165 15.97 -10.52 9.24
N ILE A 166 17.06 -11.13 8.75
CA ILE A 166 17.00 -12.21 7.76
C ILE A 166 16.26 -13.43 8.32
N LYS A 167 16.58 -13.85 9.56
CA LYS A 167 15.94 -15.02 10.20
C LYS A 167 14.44 -14.80 10.44
N GLU A 168 14.05 -13.61 10.92
CA GLU A 168 12.65 -13.26 11.14
C GLU A 168 11.87 -13.16 9.83
N SER A 169 12.49 -12.61 8.79
CA SER A 169 11.89 -12.50 7.45
C SER A 169 11.70 -13.88 6.83
N LEU A 170 12.68 -14.77 6.93
CA LEU A 170 12.55 -16.18 6.51
C LEU A 170 11.44 -16.90 7.28
N ASN A 171 11.35 -16.72 8.60
CA ASN A 171 10.28 -17.29 9.42
C ASN A 171 8.89 -16.77 9.01
N THR A 172 8.82 -15.52 8.55
CA THR A 172 7.58 -14.92 8.04
C THR A 172 7.18 -15.57 6.72
N ILE A 173 8.11 -15.69 5.78
CA ILE A 173 7.92 -16.37 4.49
C ILE A 173 7.50 -17.84 4.70
N ASP A 174 8.11 -18.55 5.65
CA ASP A 174 7.77 -19.96 5.95
C ASP A 174 6.35 -20.15 6.49
N LYS A 175 5.77 -19.11 7.11
CA LYS A 175 4.39 -19.12 7.63
C LYS A 175 3.37 -18.66 6.57
N GLU A 176 3.83 -18.07 5.48
CA GLU A 176 2.97 -17.51 4.45
C GLU A 176 2.47 -18.60 3.48
N LYS A 177 1.15 -18.63 3.30
CA LYS A 177 0.51 -19.57 2.37
C LYS A 177 0.86 -19.17 0.93
N GLY A 178 1.45 -20.10 0.18
CA GLY A 178 1.89 -19.87 -1.21
C GLY A 178 3.39 -19.69 -1.37
N LEU A 179 4.13 -19.32 -0.31
CA LEU A 179 5.60 -19.18 -0.34
C LEU A 179 6.32 -20.31 0.41
N LYS A 180 5.58 -21.13 1.16
CA LYS A 180 6.13 -22.24 1.94
C LYS A 180 6.92 -23.24 1.09
N ASP A 181 6.45 -23.50 -0.12
CA ASP A 181 7.03 -24.50 -1.04
C ASP A 181 8.28 -23.98 -1.77
N LEU A 182 8.61 -22.69 -1.65
CA LEU A 182 9.86 -22.16 -2.19
C LEU A 182 11.07 -22.78 -1.50
N THR A 183 12.11 -23.03 -2.29
CA THR A 183 13.43 -23.43 -1.80
C THR A 183 14.03 -22.29 -0.97
N ARG A 184 14.98 -22.64 -0.09
CA ARG A 184 15.70 -21.64 0.72
C ARG A 184 16.40 -20.58 -0.13
N VAL A 185 16.90 -20.97 -1.30
CA VAL A 185 17.56 -20.06 -2.25
C VAL A 185 16.55 -19.04 -2.79
N GLU A 186 15.39 -19.49 -3.27
CA GLU A 186 14.34 -18.60 -3.77
C GLU A 186 13.85 -17.63 -2.70
N LYS A 187 13.71 -18.10 -1.45
CA LYS A 187 13.34 -17.24 -0.31
C LYS A 187 14.40 -16.17 -0.03
N LEU A 188 15.67 -16.52 -0.05
CA LEU A 188 16.76 -15.56 0.18
C LEU A 188 16.91 -14.56 -0.97
N LYS A 189 16.65 -14.98 -2.20
CA LYS A 189 16.57 -14.07 -3.36
C LYS A 189 15.41 -13.09 -3.23
N LEU A 190 14.24 -13.54 -2.79
CA LEU A 190 13.08 -12.66 -2.54
C LEU A 190 13.42 -11.57 -1.51
N LEU A 191 14.25 -11.91 -0.51
CA LEU A 191 14.68 -10.98 0.53
C LEU A 191 15.82 -10.03 0.14
N SER A 192 16.51 -10.29 -0.98
CA SER A 192 17.75 -9.59 -1.36
C SER A 192 17.62 -8.06 -1.35
N LYS A 193 16.60 -7.51 -2.02
CA LYS A 193 16.28 -6.08 -2.05
C LYS A 193 16.10 -5.53 -0.63
N GLY A 194 15.22 -6.16 0.15
CA GLY A 194 14.95 -5.77 1.53
C GLY A 194 16.17 -5.84 2.44
N ILE A 195 17.12 -6.76 2.19
CA ILE A 195 18.39 -6.84 2.92
C ILE A 195 19.26 -5.62 2.62
N TYR A 196 19.39 -5.22 1.35
CA TYR A 196 20.18 -4.05 0.96
C TYR A 196 19.55 -2.74 1.46
N GLU A 197 18.23 -2.58 1.33
CA GLU A 197 17.52 -1.41 1.86
C GLU A 197 17.57 -1.32 3.39
N TYR A 198 17.55 -2.47 4.08
CA TYR A 198 17.69 -2.50 5.53
C TYR A 198 19.14 -2.20 5.95
N LEU A 199 20.14 -2.69 5.22
CA LEU A 199 21.54 -2.32 5.42
C LEU A 199 21.74 -0.81 5.22
N GLU A 200 21.19 -0.23 4.16
CA GLU A 200 21.20 1.22 3.88
C GLU A 200 20.63 2.02 5.06
N LYS A 201 19.46 1.60 5.58
CA LYS A 201 18.85 2.21 6.76
C LYS A 201 19.71 2.09 8.01
N LEU A 202 20.48 1.03 8.17
CA LEU A 202 21.37 0.88 9.32
C LEU A 202 22.62 1.75 9.18
N ILE A 203 23.22 1.81 7.99
CA ILE A 203 24.43 2.61 7.72
C ILE A 203 24.10 4.12 7.74
N ASN A 204 23.06 4.53 7.03
CA ASN A 204 22.70 5.94 6.87
C ASN A 204 21.67 6.42 7.91
N GLY A 205 20.89 5.53 8.50
CA GLY A 205 20.12 5.85 9.72
C GLY A 205 20.99 6.06 10.95
N GLU A 206 22.24 5.56 10.96
CA GLU A 206 23.26 5.97 11.93
C GLU A 206 23.91 7.33 11.56
N LYS A 207 23.91 7.77 10.30
CA LYS A 207 24.29 9.16 9.92
C LYS A 207 23.21 10.20 10.21
N ASP A 208 21.93 9.81 10.17
CA ASP A 208 20.81 10.58 10.70
C ASP A 208 20.63 10.40 12.22
N SER A 209 21.44 9.55 12.85
CA SER A 209 21.62 9.57 14.30
C SER A 209 22.49 10.77 14.70
N LYS A 210 21.86 11.95 14.68
CA LYS A 210 22.00 12.78 15.87
C LYS A 210 21.77 11.85 17.06
N GLU A 211 22.67 11.89 18.04
CA GLU A 211 22.36 11.43 19.41
C GLU A 211 20.88 11.68 19.66
N SER A 212 20.13 10.66 20.08
CA SER A 212 18.71 10.73 20.47
C SER A 212 18.37 12.11 21.06
N GLU A 213 18.01 13.07 20.21
CA GLU A 213 17.51 14.37 20.64
C GLU A 213 16.12 14.02 21.11
N VAL A 214 15.99 13.88 22.43
CA VAL A 214 14.71 13.65 23.10
C VAL A 214 13.73 14.65 22.50
N SER A 215 12.69 14.15 21.82
CA SER A 215 11.77 15.01 21.08
C SER A 215 11.21 16.08 22.03
N PRO A 216 11.02 17.33 21.59
CA PRO A 216 10.34 18.36 22.37
C PRO A 216 8.97 17.91 22.91
N ILE A 217 8.32 16.97 22.21
CA ILE A 217 7.09 16.31 22.66
C ILE A 217 7.39 15.42 23.88
N ASP A 218 8.46 14.62 23.85
CA ASP A 218 8.89 13.76 24.97
C ASP A 218 9.31 14.57 26.20
N ILE A 219 10.03 15.67 26.01
CA ILE A 219 10.36 16.62 27.09
C ILE A 219 9.07 17.18 27.71
N PHE A 220 8.09 17.55 26.88
CA PHE A 220 6.79 17.99 27.38
C PHE A 220 6.02 16.88 28.11
N GLY A 221 6.10 15.62 27.66
CA GLY A 221 5.55 14.47 28.36
C GLY A 221 6.12 14.32 29.76
N MET A 222 7.45 14.42 29.89
CA MET A 222 8.15 14.42 31.18
C MET A 222 7.73 15.60 32.07
N TYR A 223 7.60 16.81 31.51
CA TYR A 223 7.08 17.98 32.22
C TYR A 223 5.66 17.76 32.77
N LEU A 224 4.77 17.14 31.98
CA LEU A 224 3.40 16.88 32.42
C LEU A 224 3.33 15.85 33.59
N VAL A 225 4.23 14.87 33.60
CA VAL A 225 4.33 13.89 34.69
C VAL A 225 4.95 14.53 35.93
N ASN A 226 6.09 15.20 35.78
CA ASN A 226 6.93 15.61 36.90
C ASN A 226 6.51 16.95 37.52
N GLU A 227 6.02 17.90 36.73
CA GLU A 227 5.70 19.26 37.22
C GLU A 227 4.21 19.55 37.29
N GLN A 228 3.40 18.86 36.50
CA GLN A 228 1.94 19.01 36.52
C GLN A 228 1.21 17.85 37.21
N GLU A 229 1.97 16.85 37.68
CA GLU A 229 1.47 15.67 38.42
C GLU A 229 0.27 14.99 37.73
N LEU A 230 0.26 14.96 36.39
CA LEU A 230 -0.82 14.34 35.64
C LEU A 230 -0.67 12.83 35.61
N LYS A 231 -1.81 12.12 35.64
CA LYS A 231 -1.83 10.67 35.46
C LYS A 231 -1.31 10.29 34.08
N GLU A 232 -0.58 9.18 34.02
CA GLU A 232 0.03 8.63 32.80
C GLU A 232 -0.95 8.55 31.61
N GLU A 233 -2.18 8.04 31.83
CA GLU A 233 -3.21 7.99 30.77
C GLU A 233 -3.55 9.37 30.18
N THR A 234 -3.53 10.41 31.01
CA THR A 234 -3.79 11.79 30.58
C THR A 234 -2.58 12.37 29.84
N VAL A 235 -1.37 12.04 30.28
CA VAL A 235 -0.13 12.42 29.60
C VAL A 235 -0.06 11.76 28.22
N ASN A 236 -0.26 10.44 28.13
CA ASN A 236 -0.28 9.71 26.87
C ASN A 236 -1.29 10.29 25.88
N LYS A 237 -2.48 10.68 26.37
CA LYS A 237 -3.48 11.35 25.52
C LYS A 237 -2.99 12.70 24.98
N HIS A 238 -2.27 13.49 25.77
CA HIS A 238 -1.68 14.75 25.32
C HIS A 238 -0.56 14.51 24.29
N MET A 239 0.30 13.53 24.54
CA MET A 239 1.39 13.12 23.66
C MET A 239 0.87 12.63 22.30
N GLU A 240 -0.08 11.69 22.29
CA GLU A 240 -0.72 11.18 21.08
C GLU A 240 -1.30 12.30 20.20
N ASN A 241 -1.96 13.29 20.81
CA ASN A 241 -2.54 14.40 20.07
C ASN A 241 -1.46 15.32 19.46
N LEU A 242 -0.30 15.49 20.13
CA LEU A 242 0.81 16.29 19.64
C LEU A 242 1.59 15.56 18.54
N TYR A 243 1.86 14.27 18.72
CA TYR A 243 2.41 13.42 17.67
C TYR A 243 1.50 13.42 16.44
N SER A 244 0.18 13.30 16.64
CA SER A 244 -0.77 13.38 15.53
C SER A 244 -0.73 14.74 14.84
N PHE A 245 -0.65 15.85 15.58
CA PHE A 245 -0.50 17.18 15.00
C PHE A 245 0.80 17.30 14.19
N TYR A 246 1.92 16.85 14.76
CA TYR A 246 3.23 16.88 14.12
C TYR A 246 3.26 16.06 12.83
N GLU A 247 2.81 14.81 12.89
CA GLU A 247 2.75 13.90 11.75
C GLU A 247 1.81 14.38 10.66
N ILE A 248 0.66 14.96 11.02
CA ILE A 248 -0.35 15.38 10.03
C ILE A 248 0.03 16.70 9.34
N TYR A 249 0.78 17.58 10.03
CA TYR A 249 0.88 18.99 9.66
C TYR A 249 2.32 19.52 9.53
N TYR A 250 3.30 19.02 10.28
CA TYR A 250 4.65 19.61 10.36
C TYR A 250 5.77 18.76 9.77
N LYS A 251 5.65 17.43 9.84
CA LYS A 251 6.66 16.49 9.34
C LYS A 251 7.01 16.74 7.88
N ASP A 252 6.00 16.91 7.02
CA ASP A 252 6.18 17.10 5.58
C ASP A 252 6.63 18.53 5.21
N GLU A 253 6.49 19.50 6.13
CA GLU A 253 6.93 20.88 5.93
C GLU A 253 8.35 21.13 6.48
N ASN A 254 9.03 20.08 6.98
CA ASN A 254 10.32 20.15 7.67
C ASN A 254 10.37 21.22 8.78
N LYS A 255 9.24 21.37 9.49
CA LYS A 255 9.08 22.33 10.59
C LYS A 255 9.30 21.64 11.92
N ALA A 256 10.05 22.29 12.80
CA ALA A 256 10.16 21.88 14.20
C ALA A 256 8.82 22.12 14.91
N ILE A 257 8.40 21.22 15.81
CA ILE A 257 7.11 21.37 16.52
C ILE A 257 7.09 22.61 17.44
N GLU A 258 8.26 23.10 17.81
CA GLU A 258 8.48 24.32 18.59
C GLU A 258 8.05 25.57 17.82
N ASP A 259 8.06 25.52 16.48
CA ASP A 259 7.64 26.63 15.61
C ASP A 259 6.12 26.79 15.51
N ILE A 260 5.36 26.12 16.39
CA ILE A 260 3.89 26.11 16.40
C ILE A 260 3.27 27.50 16.33
N THR A 261 2.52 27.78 15.26
CA THR A 261 1.78 29.04 15.12
C THR A 261 0.28 28.88 15.35
N ALA A 262 -0.40 30.01 15.60
CA ALA A 262 -1.86 30.05 15.66
C ALA A 262 -2.49 29.65 14.31
N LYS A 263 -1.91 30.04 13.18
CA LYS A 263 -2.43 29.67 11.87
C LYS A 263 -2.42 28.16 11.69
N ASP A 264 -1.37 27.50 12.16
CA ASP A 264 -1.17 26.06 12.05
C ASP A 264 -2.20 25.30 12.87
N VAL A 265 -2.42 25.72 14.12
CA VAL A 265 -3.46 25.15 14.99
C VAL A 265 -4.86 25.34 14.41
N ASP A 266 -5.20 26.53 13.89
CA ASP A 266 -6.50 26.80 13.28
C ASP A 266 -6.71 25.96 12.01
N THR A 267 -5.67 25.81 11.19
CA THR A 267 -5.71 25.04 9.94
C THR A 267 -5.85 23.55 10.24
N PHE A 268 -5.02 23.00 11.13
CA PHE A 268 -5.12 21.61 11.57
C PHE A 268 -6.51 21.24 12.09
N ILE A 269 -7.13 22.10 12.92
CA ILE A 269 -8.47 21.79 13.46
C ILE A 269 -9.53 21.82 12.35
N LYS A 270 -9.45 22.80 11.44
CA LYS A 270 -10.40 22.92 10.32
C LYS A 270 -10.26 21.75 9.35
N GLU A 271 -9.05 21.51 8.86
CA GLU A 271 -8.76 20.40 7.96
C GLU A 271 -9.05 19.07 8.64
N GLY A 272 -8.66 18.90 9.90
CA GLY A 272 -8.97 17.72 10.71
C GLY A 272 -10.47 17.41 10.79
N ILE A 273 -11.33 18.43 10.84
CA ILE A 273 -12.79 18.27 10.75
C ILE A 273 -13.19 17.92 9.33
N GLU A 274 -12.69 18.65 8.33
CA GLU A 274 -12.99 18.47 6.91
C GLU A 274 -12.55 17.10 6.36
N ILE A 275 -11.56 16.44 6.97
CA ILE A 275 -11.03 15.12 6.59
C ILE A 275 -11.55 14.01 7.51
N ASN A 276 -12.51 14.30 8.38
CA ASN A 276 -13.08 13.34 9.34
C ASN A 276 -12.06 12.73 10.32
N TYR A 277 -10.96 13.42 10.62
CA TYR A 277 -10.02 13.04 11.69
C TYR A 277 -10.57 13.47 13.07
N LEU A 278 -11.04 14.73 13.17
CA LEU A 278 -11.68 15.28 14.37
C LEU A 278 -13.21 15.16 14.28
N LEU A 279 -13.75 14.00 14.64
CA LEU A 279 -15.17 13.64 14.46
C LEU A 279 -16.10 13.95 15.64
N SER A 280 -15.59 14.55 16.71
CA SER A 280 -16.42 14.81 17.89
C SER A 280 -15.96 16.03 18.66
N LYS A 281 -16.91 16.63 19.38
CA LYS A 281 -16.63 17.68 20.36
C LYS A 281 -15.51 17.28 21.32
N THR A 282 -15.47 16.02 21.75
CA THR A 282 -14.43 15.50 22.65
C THR A 282 -13.07 15.46 21.96
N ALA A 283 -12.99 15.00 20.70
CA ALA A 283 -11.73 14.94 19.95
C ALA A 283 -11.16 16.35 19.68
N ILE A 284 -12.01 17.29 19.23
CA ILE A 284 -11.64 18.69 19.01
C ILE A 284 -11.12 19.30 20.31
N ASN A 285 -11.86 19.13 21.41
CA ASN A 285 -11.45 19.69 22.70
C ASN A 285 -10.14 19.07 23.20
N SER A 286 -9.95 17.76 23.03
CA SER A 286 -8.72 17.07 23.42
C SER A 286 -7.49 17.64 22.71
N HIS A 287 -7.57 17.83 21.39
CA HIS A 287 -6.49 18.41 20.59
C HIS A 287 -6.23 19.87 20.95
N ILE A 288 -7.29 20.70 21.02
CA ILE A 288 -7.17 22.11 21.41
C ILE A 288 -6.49 22.25 22.78
N VAL A 289 -6.87 21.42 23.76
CA VAL A 289 -6.28 21.46 25.10
C VAL A 289 -4.81 21.06 25.07
N SER A 290 -4.46 20.02 24.30
CA SER A 290 -3.08 19.53 24.18
C SER A 290 -2.17 20.57 23.53
N LEU A 291 -2.57 21.15 22.39
CA LEU A 291 -1.83 22.21 21.70
C LEU A 291 -1.74 23.49 22.54
N LYS A 292 -2.77 23.82 23.32
CA LYS A 292 -2.73 24.95 24.27
C LYS A 292 -1.74 24.71 25.43
N LYS A 293 -1.70 23.50 25.99
CA LYS A 293 -0.76 23.16 27.07
C LYS A 293 0.68 23.13 26.55
N PHE A 294 0.89 22.55 25.38
CA PHE A 294 2.20 22.52 24.73
C PHE A 294 2.71 23.92 24.39
N SER A 295 1.89 24.78 23.78
CA SER A 295 2.27 26.18 23.52
C SER A 295 2.51 26.99 24.80
N LYS A 296 1.84 26.64 25.91
CA LYS A 296 2.16 27.22 27.22
C LYS A 296 3.54 26.76 27.71
N PHE A 297 3.83 25.46 27.61
CA PHE A 297 5.14 24.91 27.92
C PHE A 297 6.24 25.59 27.10
N LEU A 298 6.11 25.67 25.77
CA LEU A 298 7.08 26.38 24.93
C LEU A 298 7.26 27.85 25.33
N TYR A 299 6.17 28.55 25.68
CA TYR A 299 6.24 29.93 26.16
C TYR A 299 6.98 30.07 27.51
N ASP A 300 6.65 29.21 28.48
CA ASP A 300 7.24 29.25 29.82
C ASP A 300 8.75 28.93 29.76
N TYR A 301 9.17 28.12 28.79
CA TYR A 301 10.57 27.72 28.55
C TYR A 301 11.29 28.57 27.47
N GLY A 302 10.69 29.65 27.00
CA GLY A 302 11.35 30.62 26.11
C GLY A 302 11.43 30.25 24.62
N HIS A 303 10.79 29.16 24.21
CA HIS A 303 10.74 28.69 22.82
C HIS A 303 9.58 29.31 22.00
N LEU A 304 8.65 30.01 22.64
CA LEU A 304 7.52 30.66 21.96
C LEU A 304 7.26 32.08 22.47
N GLU A 305 7.10 33.06 21.56
CA GLU A 305 6.80 34.42 21.96
C GLU A 305 5.41 34.58 22.61
N LYS A 306 5.30 35.53 23.56
CA LYS A 306 4.03 35.88 24.24
C LYS A 306 2.88 36.20 23.26
N LYS A 307 3.19 36.83 22.13
CA LYS A 307 2.20 37.19 21.10
C LYS A 307 1.69 35.96 20.35
N ALA A 308 2.59 35.02 20.01
CA ALA A 308 2.26 33.76 19.37
C ALA A 308 1.41 32.87 20.32
N TYR A 309 1.86 32.71 21.57
CA TYR A 309 1.10 32.00 22.60
C TYR A 309 -0.32 32.55 22.79
N LYS A 310 -0.46 33.88 22.95
CA LYS A 310 -1.78 34.53 23.09
C LYS A 310 -2.69 34.28 21.87
N SER A 311 -2.12 34.14 20.68
CA SER A 311 -2.87 33.87 19.45
C SER A 311 -3.38 32.42 19.41
N ILE A 312 -2.58 31.44 19.84
CA ILE A 312 -3.03 30.05 20.01
C ILE A 312 -4.11 29.95 21.09
N VAL A 313 -3.95 30.68 22.20
CA VAL A 313 -4.99 30.76 23.25
C VAL A 313 -6.30 31.34 22.71
N LYS A 314 -6.28 32.31 21.78
CA LYS A 314 -7.50 32.82 21.15
C LYS A 314 -8.23 31.74 20.35
N ILE A 315 -7.52 30.87 19.65
CA ILE A 315 -8.12 29.73 18.93
C ILE A 315 -8.81 28.78 19.90
N SER A 316 -8.20 28.50 21.05
CA SER A 316 -8.84 27.66 22.07
C SER A 316 -10.18 28.22 22.59
N LYS A 317 -10.34 29.55 22.54
CA LYS A 317 -11.60 30.24 22.91
C LYS A 317 -12.65 30.19 21.79
N GLN A 318 -12.27 29.85 20.56
CA GLN A 318 -13.17 29.69 19.41
C GLN A 318 -13.67 28.25 19.23
N ARG A 319 -13.46 27.36 20.21
CA ARG A 319 -13.89 25.94 20.16
C ARG A 319 -15.33 25.72 19.70
N ASP A 320 -16.26 26.58 20.10
CA ASP A 320 -17.68 26.46 19.72
C ASP A 320 -17.90 26.68 18.22
N LYS A 321 -17.03 27.46 17.55
CA LYS A 321 -17.05 27.64 16.09
C LYS A 321 -16.67 26.35 15.38
N TYR A 322 -15.62 25.66 15.84
CA TYR A 322 -15.21 24.37 15.27
C TYR A 322 -16.22 23.26 15.56
N ILE A 323 -16.81 23.25 16.76
CA ILE A 323 -17.86 22.30 17.11
C ILE A 323 -19.10 22.50 16.24
N LYS A 324 -19.52 23.75 15.99
CA LYS A 324 -20.62 24.03 15.04
C LYS A 324 -20.31 23.57 13.62
N ARG A 325 -19.03 23.53 13.24
CA ARG A 325 -18.57 23.05 11.93
C ARG A 325 -18.75 21.53 11.77
N LEU A 326 -18.67 20.75 12.86
CA LEU A 326 -19.01 19.32 12.87
C LEU A 326 -20.45 19.05 12.43
N ASP A 327 -21.38 19.93 12.77
CA ASP A 327 -22.81 19.76 12.46
C ASP A 327 -23.14 20.10 10.99
N TYR A 328 -22.25 20.82 10.29
CA TYR A 328 -22.48 21.36 8.94
C TYR A 328 -21.66 20.67 7.85
N GLU A 329 -20.55 20.02 8.19
CA GLU A 329 -19.59 19.46 7.22
C GLU A 329 -19.24 18.00 7.56
N MET A 330 -20.16 17.06 7.32
CA MET A 330 -19.74 15.72 6.88
C MET A 330 -19.42 15.83 5.39
N ASN A 331 -18.27 16.42 5.08
CA ASN A 331 -17.88 16.76 3.72
C ASN A 331 -17.00 15.63 3.15
N TYR A 332 -17.62 14.70 2.41
CA TYR A 332 -16.95 13.50 1.87
C TYR A 332 -16.04 13.78 0.64
N GLU A 333 -15.98 15.03 0.18
CA GLU A 333 -15.12 15.45 -0.95
C GLU A 333 -13.62 15.17 -0.70
N ASN A 334 -13.19 15.11 0.57
CA ASN A 334 -11.80 14.85 0.95
C ASN A 334 -11.44 13.37 1.12
N VAL A 335 -12.41 12.44 1.17
CA VAL A 335 -12.13 10.99 1.24
C VAL A 335 -11.67 10.47 -0.13
N ILE A 336 -12.21 11.05 -1.21
CA ILE A 336 -11.81 10.72 -2.59
C ILE A 336 -10.59 11.54 -3.03
N ASN A 337 -10.39 12.76 -2.50
CA ASN A 337 -9.22 13.59 -2.79
C ASN A 337 -8.03 13.39 -1.83
N PHE A 338 -8.12 12.58 -0.78
CA PHE A 338 -6.96 12.33 0.09
C PHE A 338 -5.83 11.63 -0.66
N LYS A 339 -6.14 10.85 -1.71
CA LYS A 339 -5.15 10.32 -2.64
C LYS A 339 -4.49 11.38 -3.53
N ASN A 340 -5.14 12.53 -3.79
CA ASN A 340 -4.67 13.51 -4.79
C ASN A 340 -4.22 14.87 -4.21
N LYS A 341 -4.47 15.16 -2.92
CA LYS A 341 -3.99 16.39 -2.26
C LYS A 341 -2.93 16.16 -1.18
N LYS A 342 -2.71 14.91 -0.77
CA LYS A 342 -1.57 14.49 0.07
C LYS A 342 -0.60 13.55 -0.65
N SER A 343 -0.76 13.30 -1.96
CA SER A 343 0.18 12.44 -2.70
C SER A 343 1.62 12.96 -2.65
N LYS A 344 1.86 14.27 -2.64
CA LYS A 344 3.24 14.80 -2.55
C LYS A 344 3.91 14.75 -1.17
N GLY A 345 3.21 14.35 -0.11
CA GLY A 345 3.77 14.20 1.25
C GLY A 345 3.63 12.79 1.83
N MET A 346 2.84 11.94 1.19
CA MET A 346 2.71 10.51 1.50
C MET A 346 3.33 9.60 0.42
N GLU A 347 4.14 10.15 -0.48
CA GLU A 347 4.91 9.38 -1.46
C GLU A 347 6.22 8.80 -0.88
N ASN A 348 6.68 9.20 0.31
CA ASN A 348 7.95 8.69 0.89
C ASN A 348 7.81 7.82 2.15
N VAL A 349 6.63 7.24 2.44
CA VAL A 349 6.50 6.17 3.48
C VAL A 349 5.66 4.97 3.01
N PHE A 350 5.19 4.95 1.76
CA PHE A 350 4.59 3.75 1.18
C PHE A 350 5.09 3.51 -0.22
N ASN A 351 6.35 3.08 -0.29
CA ASN A 351 6.78 2.23 -1.38
C ASN A 351 6.12 0.85 -1.22
N TYR A 352 4.87 0.76 -1.69
CA TYR A 352 3.96 -0.40 -1.55
C TYR A 352 3.86 -1.18 -2.87
N ASN A 353 4.98 -1.27 -3.61
CA ASN A 353 4.92 -1.75 -4.99
C ASN A 353 4.92 -3.29 -5.15
N ASP A 354 5.25 -4.05 -4.10
CA ASP A 354 5.30 -5.53 -4.20
C ASP A 354 4.21 -6.27 -3.40
N THR A 355 3.63 -5.67 -2.35
CA THR A 355 2.61 -6.37 -1.54
C THR A 355 1.28 -6.55 -2.28
N ILE A 356 0.96 -5.66 -3.23
CA ILE A 356 -0.29 -5.70 -4.00
C ILE A 356 -0.19 -6.61 -5.23
N LYS A 357 1.02 -6.84 -5.76
CA LYS A 357 1.26 -7.84 -6.81
C LYS A 357 1.18 -9.27 -6.26
N ASP A 358 1.60 -9.49 -5.01
CA ASP A 358 1.53 -10.81 -4.35
C ASP A 358 0.14 -11.18 -3.81
N ILE A 359 -0.71 -10.19 -3.50
CA ILE A 359 -2.14 -10.45 -3.18
C ILE A 359 -2.93 -10.95 -4.42
N LEU A 360 -2.40 -10.77 -5.63
CA LEU A 360 -3.09 -11.07 -6.89
C LEU A 360 -2.56 -12.29 -7.66
N LYS A 361 -1.53 -13.00 -7.21
CA LYS A 361 -1.17 -14.32 -7.81
C LYS A 361 -2.05 -15.45 -7.26
N GLY A 362 -3.31 -15.48 -7.71
CA GLY A 362 -3.92 -16.74 -8.18
C GLY A 362 -5.05 -17.39 -7.38
N TYR A 363 -5.11 -17.29 -6.04
CA TYR A 363 -6.12 -18.01 -5.25
C TYR A 363 -6.45 -17.29 -3.92
N GLU A 364 -7.45 -16.40 -3.91
CA GLU A 364 -8.36 -16.07 -2.76
C GLU A 364 -9.17 -14.76 -2.92
N VAL A 365 -9.07 -14.03 -4.05
CA VAL A 365 -9.80 -12.76 -4.24
C VAL A 365 -11.29 -12.94 -4.61
N LYS A 366 -11.73 -14.16 -4.96
CA LYS A 366 -13.06 -14.42 -5.53
C LYS A 366 -14.25 -14.16 -4.59
N GLU A 367 -14.05 -14.01 -3.27
CA GLU A 367 -15.17 -13.96 -2.30
C GLU A 367 -15.07 -12.84 -1.24
N ARG A 368 -14.10 -11.92 -1.34
CA ARG A 368 -13.82 -10.97 -0.25
C ARG A 368 -15.02 -10.10 0.12
N PHE A 369 -15.68 -9.47 -0.86
CA PHE A 369 -16.88 -8.66 -0.63
C PHE A 369 -17.98 -9.46 0.09
N ILE A 370 -18.30 -10.65 -0.41
CA ILE A 370 -19.36 -11.49 0.14
C ILE A 370 -19.03 -11.88 1.58
N LYS A 371 -17.78 -12.27 1.82
CA LYS A 371 -17.26 -12.62 3.15
C LYS A 371 -17.34 -11.44 4.11
N ASP A 372 -16.90 -10.26 3.70
CA ASP A 372 -16.90 -9.03 4.51
C ASP A 372 -18.34 -8.57 4.80
N TYR A 373 -19.24 -8.70 3.83
CA TYR A 373 -20.66 -8.43 4.02
C TYR A 373 -21.30 -9.41 5.01
N TYR A 374 -20.93 -10.70 4.98
CA TYR A 374 -21.39 -11.66 5.99
C TYR A 374 -20.78 -11.40 7.38
N VAL A 375 -19.55 -10.88 7.49
CA VAL A 375 -19.00 -10.40 8.76
C VAL A 375 -19.87 -9.27 9.32
N PHE A 376 -20.24 -8.30 8.47
CA PHE A 376 -21.17 -7.24 8.82
C PHE A 376 -22.52 -7.79 9.32
N LEU A 377 -23.17 -8.67 8.56
CA LEU A 377 -24.47 -9.24 8.95
C LEU A 377 -24.40 -10.07 10.24
N ASN A 378 -23.32 -10.84 10.43
CA ASN A 378 -23.10 -11.61 11.66
C ASN A 378 -22.92 -10.70 12.88
N TYR A 379 -22.23 -9.58 12.71
CA TYR A 379 -22.13 -8.56 13.75
C TYR A 379 -23.49 -7.95 14.09
N ILE A 380 -24.31 -7.57 13.09
CA ILE A 380 -25.68 -7.08 13.32
C ILE A 380 -26.51 -8.11 14.11
N LYS A 381 -26.46 -9.37 13.69
CA LYS A 381 -27.19 -10.48 14.33
C LYS A 381 -26.82 -10.64 15.81
N LYS A 382 -25.52 -10.58 16.11
CA LYS A 382 -24.96 -10.86 17.44
C LYS A 382 -25.09 -9.65 18.37
N GLU A 383 -24.63 -8.49 17.92
CA GLU A 383 -24.43 -7.31 18.77
C GLU A 383 -25.64 -6.37 18.80
N LYS A 384 -26.59 -6.52 17.85
CA LYS A 384 -27.83 -5.73 17.75
C LYS A 384 -27.56 -4.22 17.93
N PRO A 385 -26.72 -3.63 17.07
CA PRO A 385 -26.22 -2.26 17.27
C PRO A 385 -27.37 -1.24 17.26
N LYS A 386 -27.16 -0.14 17.98
CA LYS A 386 -28.15 0.93 18.10
C LYS A 386 -27.84 2.05 17.10
N VAL A 387 -28.88 2.61 16.48
CA VAL A 387 -28.73 3.77 15.59
C VAL A 387 -28.83 5.10 16.32
N VAL A 388 -28.16 6.11 15.78
CA VAL A 388 -28.35 7.53 16.09
C VAL A 388 -28.63 8.24 14.77
N ASN A 389 -29.73 8.99 14.68
CA ASN A 389 -30.16 9.65 13.44
C ASN A 389 -30.19 8.72 12.21
N ARG A 390 -30.63 7.46 12.40
CA ARG A 390 -30.66 6.39 11.39
C ARG A 390 -29.29 5.98 10.83
N ASN A 391 -28.19 6.25 11.53
CA ASN A 391 -26.84 5.75 11.19
C ASN A 391 -26.28 4.85 12.29
N LEU A 392 -25.34 3.96 11.93
CA LEU A 392 -24.57 3.16 12.89
C LEU A 392 -23.74 4.04 13.83
N LYS A 393 -23.58 3.63 15.09
CA LYS A 393 -22.73 4.35 16.05
C LYS A 393 -21.26 4.13 15.74
N LYS A 394 -20.43 5.13 16.06
CA LYS A 394 -18.97 5.10 15.87
C LYS A 394 -18.29 3.89 16.51
N LYS A 395 -18.73 3.47 17.71
CA LYS A 395 -18.18 2.27 18.37
C LYS A 395 -18.42 1.00 17.55
N ASP A 396 -19.59 0.90 16.94
CA ASP A 396 -20.03 -0.28 16.20
C ASP A 396 -19.34 -0.30 14.82
N ILE A 397 -19.19 0.87 14.18
CA ILE A 397 -18.36 1.06 12.99
C ILE A 397 -16.90 0.67 13.26
N LYS A 398 -16.32 1.12 14.37
CA LYS A 398 -14.93 0.78 14.73
C LYS A 398 -14.76 -0.74 14.91
N THR A 399 -15.64 -1.37 15.68
CA THR A 399 -15.59 -2.82 15.89
C THR A 399 -15.78 -3.60 14.58
N LEU A 400 -16.74 -3.19 13.75
CA LEU A 400 -16.92 -3.77 12.41
C LEU A 400 -15.66 -3.61 11.56
N ASN A 401 -15.05 -2.43 11.61
CA ASN A 401 -13.81 -2.16 10.89
C ASN A 401 -12.70 -3.12 11.36
N ASP A 402 -12.49 -3.25 12.67
CA ASP A 402 -11.50 -4.17 13.24
C ASP A 402 -11.77 -5.64 12.88
N LEU A 403 -13.05 -6.05 12.81
CA LEU A 403 -13.46 -7.42 12.45
C LEU A 403 -13.22 -7.74 10.98
N ILE A 404 -13.32 -6.75 10.09
CA ILE A 404 -13.08 -6.93 8.66
C ILE A 404 -11.58 -6.72 8.34
N ILE A 405 -10.88 -5.83 9.06
CA ILE A 405 -9.45 -5.46 8.88
C ILE A 405 -8.45 -6.48 9.43
N ASN A 406 -8.80 -7.31 10.43
CA ASN A 406 -7.90 -8.32 11.04
C ASN A 406 -7.42 -9.44 10.07
N LYS A 407 -7.49 -9.21 8.75
CA LYS A 407 -6.91 -10.03 7.66
C LYS A 407 -5.95 -9.24 6.75
N GLY A 408 -5.29 -8.21 7.27
CA GLY A 408 -4.04 -7.70 6.67
C GLY A 408 -4.14 -6.55 5.67
N ILE A 409 -5.18 -5.71 5.69
CA ILE A 409 -5.26 -4.52 4.82
C ILE A 409 -5.74 -3.31 5.63
N ARG A 410 -4.98 -2.20 5.55
CA ARG A 410 -5.21 -0.94 6.27
C ARG A 410 -6.54 -0.30 5.84
N GLU A 411 -7.27 0.24 6.83
CA GLU A 411 -8.45 1.11 6.70
C GLU A 411 -9.47 0.71 5.63
N ILE A 412 -10.34 -0.24 5.95
CA ILE A 412 -11.62 -0.37 5.24
C ILE A 412 -12.45 0.87 5.58
N ASP A 413 -12.60 1.73 4.57
CA ASP A 413 -13.29 3.02 4.69
C ASP A 413 -14.65 2.87 5.37
N ILE A 414 -14.93 3.75 6.33
CA ILE A 414 -16.27 3.96 6.93
C ILE A 414 -17.37 4.03 5.86
N ALA A 415 -17.02 4.43 4.62
CA ALA A 415 -17.88 4.44 3.45
C ALA A 415 -18.40 3.05 3.04
N TYR A 416 -17.58 1.99 3.03
CA TYR A 416 -18.04 0.63 2.67
C TYR A 416 -19.03 0.07 3.67
N LEU A 417 -18.79 0.30 4.97
CA LEU A 417 -19.72 -0.09 6.03
C LEU A 417 -21.05 0.68 5.94
N ASP A 418 -21.02 1.96 5.58
CA ASP A 418 -22.24 2.74 5.33
C ASP A 418 -22.98 2.27 4.07
N ILE A 419 -22.24 1.91 3.00
CA ILE A 419 -22.82 1.30 1.79
C ILE A 419 -23.49 -0.04 2.14
N PHE A 420 -22.83 -0.93 2.89
CA PHE A 420 -23.43 -2.18 3.36
C PHE A 420 -24.70 -1.94 4.15
N TYR A 421 -24.64 -1.02 5.11
CA TYR A 421 -25.78 -0.65 5.93
C TYR A 421 -26.96 -0.15 5.09
N ARG A 422 -26.74 0.72 4.09
CA ARG A 422 -27.80 1.24 3.23
C ARG A 422 -28.31 0.22 2.23
N PHE A 423 -27.42 -0.58 1.64
CA PHE A 423 -27.77 -1.72 0.81
C PHE A 423 -28.68 -2.69 1.56
N SER A 424 -28.31 -3.04 2.79
CA SER A 424 -29.11 -3.93 3.64
C SER A 424 -30.47 -3.35 4.00
N LEU A 425 -30.56 -2.04 4.29
CA LEU A 425 -31.84 -1.38 4.54
C LEU A 425 -32.72 -1.35 3.29
N TYR A 426 -32.12 -1.12 2.12
CA TYR A 426 -32.86 -0.99 0.86
C TYR A 426 -33.56 -2.31 0.47
N TYR A 427 -32.86 -3.45 0.62
CA TYR A 427 -33.42 -4.77 0.33
C TYR A 427 -34.10 -5.44 1.54
N ASN A 428 -34.39 -4.71 2.61
CA ASN A 428 -34.98 -5.25 3.85
C ASN A 428 -34.22 -6.47 4.40
N ILE A 429 -32.90 -6.48 4.24
CA ILE A 429 -32.01 -7.48 4.85
C ILE A 429 -31.83 -7.15 6.34
N ILE A 430 -31.90 -5.86 6.67
CA ILE A 430 -31.96 -5.36 8.05
C ILE A 430 -33.11 -4.37 8.21
N ASP A 431 -33.67 -4.32 9.41
CA ASP A 431 -34.70 -3.35 9.82
C ASP A 431 -34.28 -2.63 11.12
N ILE A 432 -34.87 -1.47 11.38
CA ILE A 432 -34.63 -0.63 12.56
C ILE A 432 -35.88 -0.58 13.43
N ASP A 433 -35.90 -1.43 14.46
CA ASP A 433 -36.96 -1.45 15.47
C ASP A 433 -36.46 -0.79 16.76
N ASN A 434 -37.16 0.24 17.24
CA ASN A 434 -36.83 0.96 18.48
C ASN A 434 -35.35 1.40 18.57
N LYS A 435 -34.82 1.92 17.46
CA LYS A 435 -33.41 2.33 17.28
C LYS A 435 -32.40 1.18 17.39
N ILE A 436 -32.83 -0.07 17.29
CA ILE A 436 -31.96 -1.25 17.28
C ILE A 436 -32.04 -1.86 15.88
N ILE A 437 -30.87 -2.15 15.30
CA ILE A 437 -30.78 -2.83 14.01
C ILE A 437 -30.92 -4.33 14.24
N LYS A 438 -31.77 -4.97 13.45
CA LYS A 438 -31.99 -6.42 13.44
C LYS A 438 -31.96 -6.94 12.00
N LEU A 439 -31.68 -8.23 11.84
CA LEU A 439 -31.89 -8.91 10.56
C LEU A 439 -33.38 -9.02 10.30
N ASP A 440 -33.77 -8.89 9.03
CA ASP A 440 -35.14 -8.96 8.56
C ASP A 440 -35.27 -10.02 7.43
N ASP A 441 -36.49 -10.33 7.01
CA ASP A 441 -36.82 -11.45 6.12
C ASP A 441 -36.16 -11.34 4.73
N GLY A 442 -35.78 -10.13 4.30
CA GLY A 442 -35.04 -9.92 3.05
C GLY A 442 -33.69 -10.64 3.01
N LEU A 443 -33.10 -10.99 4.18
CA LEU A 443 -31.90 -11.82 4.22
C LEU A 443 -32.15 -13.23 3.65
N ASN A 444 -33.34 -13.80 3.89
CA ASN A 444 -33.66 -15.15 3.41
C ASN A 444 -33.76 -15.17 1.89
N GLU A 445 -34.35 -14.13 1.29
CA GLU A 445 -34.39 -13.97 -0.16
C GLU A 445 -32.99 -13.73 -0.73
N PHE A 446 -32.19 -12.84 -0.12
CA PHE A 446 -30.81 -12.58 -0.55
C PHE A 446 -29.92 -13.83 -0.50
N ASN A 447 -30.13 -14.72 0.48
CA ASN A 447 -29.36 -15.95 0.62
C ASN A 447 -29.68 -17.02 -0.44
N LYS A 448 -30.78 -16.91 -1.19
CA LYS A 448 -31.12 -17.84 -2.29
C LYS A 448 -30.23 -17.67 -3.51
N TYR A 449 -29.57 -16.52 -3.65
CA TYR A 449 -28.66 -16.24 -4.76
C TYR A 449 -27.28 -16.84 -4.50
N ASP A 450 -26.61 -17.25 -5.57
CA ASP A 450 -25.19 -17.58 -5.52
C ASP A 450 -24.34 -16.32 -5.41
N ASN A 451 -23.01 -16.46 -5.36
CA ASN A 451 -22.11 -15.33 -5.16
C ASN A 451 -22.19 -14.31 -6.31
N TYR A 452 -22.39 -14.76 -7.55
CA TYR A 452 -22.54 -13.87 -8.70
C TYR A 452 -23.85 -13.09 -8.62
N GLY A 453 -24.97 -13.75 -8.37
CA GLY A 453 -26.26 -13.10 -8.18
C GLY A 453 -26.26 -12.09 -7.03
N LYS A 454 -25.62 -12.43 -5.90
CA LYS A 454 -25.46 -11.49 -4.77
C LYS A 454 -24.67 -10.24 -5.15
N LEU A 455 -23.60 -10.41 -5.92
CA LEU A 455 -22.80 -9.28 -6.42
C LEU A 455 -23.57 -8.47 -7.45
N SER A 456 -24.32 -9.10 -8.35
CA SER A 456 -25.17 -8.41 -9.31
C SER A 456 -26.23 -7.56 -8.61
N ILE A 457 -26.88 -8.08 -7.55
CA ILE A 457 -27.82 -7.30 -6.72
C ILE A 457 -27.11 -6.09 -6.07
N PHE A 458 -25.87 -6.27 -5.60
CA PHE A 458 -25.10 -5.17 -5.04
C PHE A 458 -24.73 -4.11 -6.08
N ILE A 459 -24.26 -4.52 -7.26
CA ILE A 459 -23.95 -3.60 -8.36
C ILE A 459 -25.20 -2.87 -8.84
N ASP A 460 -26.34 -3.57 -8.96
CA ASP A 460 -27.64 -2.97 -9.29
C ASP A 460 -27.99 -1.83 -8.31
N TYR A 461 -27.84 -2.07 -7.01
CA TYR A 461 -28.03 -1.03 -6.00
C TYR A 461 -27.10 0.16 -6.18
N ILE A 462 -25.79 -0.08 -6.40
CA ILE A 462 -24.82 0.99 -6.66
C ILE A 462 -25.22 1.81 -7.89
N PHE A 463 -25.68 1.15 -8.94
CA PHE A 463 -25.99 1.80 -10.22
C PHE A 463 -27.31 2.56 -10.20
N ASN A 464 -28.33 2.02 -9.52
CA ASN A 464 -29.71 2.47 -9.65
C ASN A 464 -30.25 3.22 -8.43
N LYS A 465 -29.71 2.99 -7.23
CA LYS A 465 -30.33 3.46 -5.97
C LYS A 465 -29.36 4.19 -5.05
N PHE A 466 -28.06 3.98 -5.22
CA PHE A 466 -27.04 4.66 -4.44
C PHE A 466 -27.01 6.17 -4.77
N ASN A 467 -27.16 7.00 -3.74
CA ASN A 467 -27.17 8.45 -3.90
C ASN A 467 -25.74 8.98 -3.93
N PHE A 468 -25.13 9.05 -5.11
CA PHE A 468 -23.76 9.55 -5.30
C PHE A 468 -23.56 10.99 -4.80
N ASP A 469 -24.57 11.86 -4.90
CA ASP A 469 -24.48 13.27 -4.47
C ASP A 469 -24.21 13.39 -2.96
N LYS A 470 -24.65 12.40 -2.17
CA LYS A 470 -24.36 12.33 -0.74
C LYS A 470 -22.89 12.03 -0.43
N TYR A 471 -22.21 11.29 -1.32
CA TYR A 471 -20.83 10.83 -1.11
C TYR A 471 -19.81 11.70 -1.84
N ILE A 472 -20.24 12.49 -2.82
CA ILE A 472 -19.38 13.35 -3.61
C ILE A 472 -20.06 14.73 -3.77
N PRO A 473 -20.00 15.58 -2.72
CA PRO A 473 -20.60 16.91 -2.74
C PRO A 473 -19.96 17.79 -3.83
N ASN A 474 -20.70 18.79 -4.33
CA ASN A 474 -20.22 19.83 -5.28
C ASN A 474 -19.86 19.36 -6.70
N LYS A 475 -20.09 18.11 -7.06
CA LYS A 475 -20.08 17.66 -8.45
C LYS A 475 -21.51 17.31 -8.82
N ASN A 476 -22.13 18.10 -9.69
CA ASN A 476 -23.45 17.76 -10.24
C ASN A 476 -23.30 16.45 -11.06
N PHE A 477 -23.49 15.30 -10.43
CA PHE A 477 -23.51 14.03 -11.15
C PHE A 477 -24.76 14.03 -12.01
N ILE A 478 -24.55 14.16 -13.31
CA ILE A 478 -25.61 13.84 -14.26
C ILE A 478 -25.60 12.32 -14.31
N LEU A 479 -26.44 11.70 -13.48
CA LEU A 479 -26.70 10.27 -13.55
C LEU A 479 -27.26 9.99 -14.95
N LEU A 480 -26.71 8.97 -15.61
CA LEU A 480 -27.33 8.41 -16.80
C LEU A 480 -28.82 8.16 -16.51
N ASP A 481 -29.70 8.45 -17.45
CA ASP A 481 -31.06 7.94 -17.38
C ASP A 481 -31.05 6.39 -17.43
N GLU A 482 -32.17 5.79 -17.06
CA GLU A 482 -32.28 4.33 -16.96
C GLU A 482 -31.98 3.63 -18.30
N ASP A 483 -32.36 4.23 -19.44
CA ASP A 483 -32.10 3.67 -20.76
C ASP A 483 -30.60 3.72 -21.13
N SER A 484 -29.91 4.82 -20.84
CA SER A 484 -28.47 4.93 -21.06
C SER A 484 -27.67 4.02 -20.13
N LYS A 485 -28.12 3.83 -18.88
CA LYS A 485 -27.55 2.86 -17.93
C LYS A 485 -27.60 1.43 -18.46
N VAL A 486 -28.76 1.05 -18.99
CA VAL A 486 -28.98 -0.26 -19.61
C VAL A 486 -28.05 -0.49 -20.80
N LYS A 487 -27.98 0.49 -21.70
CA LYS A 487 -27.11 0.39 -22.88
C LYS A 487 -25.65 0.30 -22.46
N TYR A 488 -25.25 1.07 -21.46
CA TYR A 488 -23.90 1.04 -20.91
C TYR A 488 -23.50 -0.36 -20.41
N ILE A 489 -24.33 -0.99 -19.56
CA ILE A 489 -24.05 -2.34 -19.04
C ILE A 489 -24.03 -3.38 -20.18
N LYS A 490 -24.93 -3.26 -21.16
CA LYS A 490 -24.95 -4.14 -22.33
C LYS A 490 -23.70 -4.01 -23.21
N GLU A 491 -23.15 -2.81 -23.39
CA GLU A 491 -21.92 -2.64 -24.17
C GLU A 491 -20.70 -3.16 -23.42
N ILE A 492 -20.59 -2.89 -22.11
CA ILE A 492 -19.50 -3.44 -21.30
C ILE A 492 -19.58 -4.96 -21.22
N SER A 493 -20.79 -5.53 -21.10
CA SER A 493 -20.96 -6.98 -21.04
C SER A 493 -20.58 -7.70 -22.35
N LYS A 494 -20.38 -7.00 -23.47
CA LYS A 494 -19.86 -7.59 -24.71
C LYS A 494 -18.35 -7.76 -24.72
N LEU A 495 -17.62 -7.00 -23.92
CA LEU A 495 -16.15 -7.06 -23.86
C LEU A 495 -15.69 -8.46 -23.41
N LYS A 496 -14.60 -8.96 -24.00
CA LYS A 496 -14.05 -10.26 -23.62
C LYS A 496 -13.32 -10.14 -22.28
N GLU A 497 -13.40 -11.20 -21.49
CA GLU A 497 -12.65 -11.28 -20.25
C GLU A 497 -11.15 -11.40 -20.53
N ASN A 498 -10.32 -10.85 -19.63
CA ASN A 498 -8.86 -10.83 -19.69
C ASN A 498 -8.26 -10.13 -20.93
N GLU A 499 -9.08 -9.37 -21.67
CA GLU A 499 -8.62 -8.54 -22.79
C GLU A 499 -8.60 -7.07 -22.35
N LYS A 500 -7.52 -6.37 -22.71
CA LYS A 500 -7.28 -4.97 -22.34
C LYS A 500 -7.83 -4.06 -23.44
N TYR A 501 -8.77 -3.20 -23.09
CA TYR A 501 -9.43 -2.26 -23.99
C TYR A 501 -9.01 -0.83 -23.69
N LEU A 502 -8.66 -0.06 -24.72
CA LEU A 502 -8.44 1.38 -24.57
C LEU A 502 -9.75 2.07 -24.20
N TYR A 503 -9.72 2.82 -23.10
CA TYR A 503 -10.93 3.44 -22.55
C TYR A 503 -11.50 4.49 -23.50
N ASP A 504 -10.66 5.24 -24.22
CA ASP A 504 -11.11 6.23 -25.22
C ASP A 504 -11.99 5.63 -26.33
N ILE A 505 -11.82 4.34 -26.65
CA ILE A 505 -12.65 3.64 -27.63
C ILE A 505 -14.03 3.36 -27.04
N LEU A 506 -14.06 2.92 -25.78
CA LEU A 506 -15.30 2.66 -25.05
C LEU A 506 -16.04 3.94 -24.72
N GLU A 507 -15.31 4.99 -24.40
CA GLU A 507 -15.85 6.31 -24.10
C GLU A 507 -16.61 6.88 -25.30
N LYS A 508 -16.10 6.72 -26.53
CA LYS A 508 -16.83 7.11 -27.75
C LYS A 508 -18.15 6.35 -27.89
N ILE A 509 -18.12 5.04 -27.66
CA ILE A 509 -19.34 4.22 -27.64
C ILE A 509 -20.32 4.76 -26.59
N PHE A 510 -19.85 5.13 -25.40
CA PHE A 510 -20.70 5.64 -24.33
C PHE A 510 -21.22 7.06 -24.55
N ILE A 511 -20.41 7.94 -25.15
CA ILE A 511 -20.81 9.30 -25.51
C ILE A 511 -21.94 9.24 -26.54
N ASP A 512 -21.85 8.34 -27.53
CA ASP A 512 -22.91 8.10 -28.52
C ASP A 512 -24.21 7.54 -27.90
N LEU A 513 -24.14 6.97 -26.69
CA LEU A 513 -25.29 6.48 -25.92
C LEU A 513 -25.94 7.56 -25.03
N THR A 514 -25.38 8.77 -24.98
CA THR A 514 -25.86 9.90 -24.16
C THR A 514 -26.16 11.13 -25.02
N ASP A 515 -27.17 11.90 -24.65
CA ASP A 515 -27.43 13.19 -25.30
C ASP A 515 -26.19 14.11 -25.12
N HIS A 516 -25.73 14.76 -26.20
CA HIS A 516 -24.40 15.42 -26.29
C HIS A 516 -24.13 16.50 -25.22
N SER A 517 -25.15 16.90 -24.45
CA SER A 517 -25.06 17.83 -23.33
C SER A 517 -24.50 17.24 -22.01
N ILE A 518 -24.32 15.91 -21.91
CA ILE A 518 -24.01 15.20 -20.65
C ILE A 518 -22.49 15.00 -20.38
N THR A 519 -21.63 15.30 -21.35
CA THR A 519 -20.22 14.87 -21.39
C THR A 519 -19.31 15.35 -20.25
N LYS A 520 -19.59 16.51 -19.63
CA LYS A 520 -18.60 17.18 -18.75
C LYS A 520 -18.31 16.44 -17.43
N ASN A 521 -19.26 15.66 -16.91
CA ASN A 521 -19.11 14.93 -15.64
C ASN A 521 -19.14 13.39 -15.80
N PHE A 522 -19.32 12.89 -17.02
CA PHE A 522 -19.42 11.47 -17.33
C PHE A 522 -18.13 10.69 -16.97
N HIS A 523 -16.97 11.30 -17.16
CA HIS A 523 -15.69 10.72 -16.75
C HIS A 523 -15.58 10.48 -15.24
N ILE A 524 -16.13 11.39 -14.43
CA ILE A 524 -16.06 11.30 -12.97
C ILE A 524 -16.95 10.16 -12.49
N PHE A 525 -18.14 10.04 -13.07
CA PHE A 525 -19.04 8.91 -12.82
C PHE A 525 -18.37 7.57 -13.17
N ASN A 526 -17.78 7.46 -14.37
CA ASN A 526 -17.09 6.24 -14.78
C ASN A 526 -15.89 5.93 -13.89
N PHE A 527 -15.11 6.94 -13.50
CA PHE A 527 -14.00 6.76 -12.58
C PHE A 527 -14.45 6.17 -11.23
N VAL A 528 -15.50 6.72 -10.63
CA VAL A 528 -16.05 6.21 -9.37
C VAL A 528 -16.59 4.78 -9.54
N LEU A 529 -17.30 4.53 -10.63
CA LEU A 529 -17.85 3.22 -10.93
C LEU A 529 -16.76 2.15 -11.11
N PHE A 530 -15.73 2.45 -11.92
CA PHE A 530 -14.62 1.52 -12.14
C PHE A 530 -13.76 1.31 -10.90
N ASN A 531 -13.64 2.31 -10.01
CA ASN A 531 -13.05 2.11 -8.68
C ASN A 531 -13.83 1.06 -7.86
N ILE A 532 -15.16 1.16 -7.85
CA ILE A 532 -16.02 0.19 -7.16
C ILE A 532 -15.85 -1.19 -7.80
N PHE A 533 -15.92 -1.28 -9.13
CA PHE A 533 -15.76 -2.55 -9.84
C PHE A 533 -14.38 -3.18 -9.63
N ASN A 534 -13.32 -2.37 -9.59
CA ASN A 534 -11.97 -2.83 -9.30
C ASN A 534 -11.82 -3.35 -7.87
N THR A 535 -12.39 -2.64 -6.89
CA THR A 535 -12.39 -3.10 -5.49
C THR A 535 -13.12 -4.44 -5.33
N LEU A 536 -14.18 -4.65 -6.14
CA LEU A 536 -14.93 -5.90 -6.18
C LEU A 536 -14.30 -6.96 -7.08
N ASN A 537 -13.11 -6.69 -7.63
CA ASN A 537 -12.37 -7.59 -8.51
C ASN A 537 -13.17 -7.98 -9.78
N LEU A 538 -13.99 -7.06 -10.29
CA LEU A 538 -14.77 -7.23 -11.51
C LEU A 538 -14.02 -6.68 -12.74
N VAL A 539 -13.27 -5.60 -12.57
CA VAL A 539 -12.55 -4.89 -13.64
C VAL A 539 -11.17 -4.47 -13.14
N GLU A 540 -10.15 -4.51 -13.98
CA GLU A 540 -8.89 -3.76 -13.78
C GLU A 540 -8.90 -2.56 -14.71
N TYR A 541 -8.28 -1.45 -14.31
CA TYR A 541 -8.15 -0.30 -15.19
C TYR A 541 -6.86 0.47 -14.91
N ASP A 542 -6.32 1.09 -15.95
CA ASP A 542 -5.20 2.02 -15.85
C ASP A 542 -5.69 3.46 -15.96
N VAL A 543 -4.90 4.41 -15.48
CA VAL A 543 -5.16 5.85 -15.60
C VAL A 543 -4.02 6.55 -16.33
N PHE A 544 -4.31 7.70 -16.95
CA PHE A 544 -3.29 8.64 -17.39
C PHE A 544 -2.82 9.48 -16.20
N ASP A 545 -1.54 9.38 -15.84
CA ASP A 545 -0.95 10.31 -14.89
C ASP A 545 -0.45 11.57 -15.63
N ASN A 546 -1.21 12.65 -15.50
CA ASN A 546 -0.79 13.97 -15.93
C ASN A 546 -0.52 14.78 -14.66
N GLY A 547 0.71 14.70 -14.15
CA GLY A 547 1.18 15.22 -12.85
C GLY A 547 0.96 16.72 -12.52
N LYS A 548 0.04 17.42 -13.21
CA LYS A 548 -0.35 18.81 -12.96
C LYS A 548 -1.85 19.13 -13.05
N ASN A 549 -2.76 18.19 -13.36
CA ASN A 549 -4.20 18.50 -13.49
C ASN A 549 -5.12 17.57 -12.70
N ARG A 550 -6.15 18.17 -12.06
CA ARG A 550 -7.19 17.53 -11.23
C ARG A 550 -8.14 16.55 -11.98
N ASN A 551 -7.78 16.12 -13.19
CA ASN A 551 -8.60 15.31 -14.08
C ASN A 551 -7.87 14.00 -14.45
N THR A 552 -7.73 13.09 -13.49
CA THR A 552 -7.33 11.70 -13.74
C THR A 552 -8.30 11.07 -14.74
N LYS A 553 -7.81 10.60 -15.88
CA LYS A 553 -8.61 9.97 -16.95
C LYS A 553 -8.25 8.49 -17.02
N ILE A 554 -9.25 7.61 -17.22
CA ILE A 554 -9.01 6.17 -17.43
C ILE A 554 -8.33 5.98 -18.80
N LYS A 555 -7.23 5.24 -18.83
CA LYS A 555 -6.44 4.90 -20.02
C LYS A 555 -6.93 3.61 -20.65
N SER A 556 -7.12 2.57 -19.85
CA SER A 556 -7.56 1.26 -20.32
C SER A 556 -8.41 0.56 -19.27
N ILE A 557 -9.23 -0.40 -19.70
CA ILE A 557 -9.96 -1.30 -18.80
C ILE A 557 -9.79 -2.75 -19.25
N LEU A 558 -9.85 -3.68 -18.30
CA LEU A 558 -9.86 -5.12 -18.52
C LEU A 558 -10.97 -5.73 -17.68
N ILE A 559 -11.87 -6.50 -18.28
CA ILE A 559 -12.92 -7.20 -17.54
C ILE A 559 -12.35 -8.52 -17.02
N LYS A 560 -12.48 -8.78 -15.72
CA LYS A 560 -12.11 -10.08 -15.14
C LYS A 560 -13.21 -11.12 -15.39
N PRO A 561 -12.91 -12.43 -15.33
CA PRO A 561 -13.93 -13.47 -15.53
C PRO A 561 -15.13 -13.33 -14.60
N MET A 562 -14.88 -12.94 -13.35
CA MET A 562 -15.92 -12.66 -12.36
C MET A 562 -16.77 -11.44 -12.75
N GLY A 563 -16.14 -10.38 -13.26
CA GLY A 563 -16.87 -9.23 -13.79
C GLY A 563 -17.73 -9.59 -14.98
N LYS A 564 -17.25 -10.48 -15.86
CA LYS A 564 -18.00 -10.96 -17.02
C LYS A 564 -19.29 -11.68 -16.60
N GLU A 565 -19.22 -12.60 -15.65
CA GLU A 565 -20.40 -13.31 -15.14
C GLU A 565 -21.37 -12.36 -14.40
N VAL A 566 -20.85 -11.46 -13.54
CA VAL A 566 -21.70 -10.47 -12.84
C VAL A 566 -22.42 -9.54 -13.81
N LEU A 567 -21.73 -9.06 -14.85
CA LEU A 567 -22.30 -8.21 -15.89
C LEU A 567 -23.32 -8.96 -16.75
N LYS A 568 -23.11 -10.27 -16.99
CA LYS A 568 -24.06 -11.12 -17.70
C LYS A 568 -25.33 -11.35 -16.88
N GLU A 569 -25.20 -11.65 -15.59
CA GLU A 569 -26.33 -11.75 -14.66
C GLU A 569 -27.14 -10.45 -14.58
N LEU A 570 -26.47 -9.30 -14.67
CA LEU A 570 -27.11 -7.99 -14.78
C LEU A 570 -27.88 -7.81 -16.10
N THR A 571 -27.43 -8.41 -17.21
CA THR A 571 -28.15 -8.33 -18.50
C THR A 571 -29.25 -9.36 -18.68
N ASP A 572 -29.15 -10.54 -18.03
CA ASP A 572 -30.01 -11.70 -18.27
C ASP A 572 -31.25 -11.75 -17.35
N ASN A 573 -31.26 -11.04 -16.22
CA ASN A 573 -32.35 -11.09 -15.22
C ASN A 573 -33.57 -10.25 -15.61
N LYS A 574 -34.54 -10.87 -16.29
CA LYS A 574 -35.85 -10.25 -16.59
C LYS A 574 -36.96 -10.46 -15.55
N GLU A 575 -36.99 -11.53 -14.73
CA GLU A 575 -38.21 -11.80 -13.91
C GLU A 575 -38.00 -12.70 -12.67
N LYS A 576 -37.07 -12.40 -11.74
CA LYS A 576 -36.96 -13.21 -10.50
C LYS A 576 -36.71 -12.43 -9.21
N VAL A 577 -37.70 -11.67 -8.74
CA VAL A 577 -37.94 -11.48 -7.28
C VAL A 577 -39.43 -11.17 -7.00
N LYS A 578 -40.15 -12.11 -6.39
CA LYS A 578 -41.36 -11.77 -5.60
C LYS A 578 -40.90 -11.21 -4.27
N GLY A 579 -40.77 -9.88 -4.22
CA GLY A 579 -40.39 -9.13 -3.01
C GLY A 579 -39.44 -7.97 -3.32
N LYS A 580 -39.85 -7.06 -4.21
CA LYS A 580 -39.10 -5.86 -4.68
C LYS A 580 -37.76 -6.15 -5.40
N VAL A 581 -37.91 -6.82 -6.53
CA VAL A 581 -37.29 -6.65 -7.86
C VAL A 581 -35.90 -5.98 -7.95
N ILE A 582 -34.92 -6.80 -8.36
CA ILE A 582 -33.79 -6.42 -9.22
C ILE A 582 -34.38 -5.85 -10.52
N ASN A 583 -34.11 -4.60 -10.89
CA ASN A 583 -34.42 -4.15 -12.25
C ASN A 583 -33.35 -3.23 -12.82
N LEU A 584 -32.62 -3.78 -13.81
CA LEU A 584 -32.12 -3.01 -14.95
C LEU A 584 -33.20 -2.86 -16.03
N PHE A 585 -34.41 -3.39 -15.86
CA PHE A 585 -35.48 -3.34 -16.86
C PHE A 585 -36.87 -3.30 -16.20
N ASP A 586 -37.35 -2.10 -15.89
CA ASP A 586 -38.74 -1.68 -16.11
C ASP A 586 -38.79 -0.16 -16.26
#